data_AF-A0A3A4RE21-F1
#
_entry.id   AF-A0A3A4RE21-F1
#
_cell.length_a   1.000
_cell.length_b   1.000
_cell.length_c   1.000
_cell.angle_alpha   90.00
_cell.angle_beta   90.00
_cell.angle_gamma   90.00
#
_symmetry.space_group_name_H-M   'P 1'
#
loop_
_entity.id
_entity.type
_entity.pdbx_description
1 polymer ?
#
loop_
_entity_poly.entity_id
_entity_poly.type
_entity_poly.pdbx_seq_one_letter_code
_entity_poly.pdbx_strand_id
1 'polypeptide(L)' 'MRDPHRIHEVLAALKRIWELEPDLRLGQLVVNAARPAEPCPEIFHLEDDKLLEGLLRYEHARHGAGNAS' A
#
# COMPACT_ATOMS: atom_id res chain seq x y z
N MET A 1 -7.96 7.78 -17.84
CA MET A 1 -8.46 6.65 -17.02
C MET A 1 -7.29 5.70 -16.81
N ARG A 2 -7.03 5.21 -15.58
CA ARG A 2 -6.01 4.16 -15.37
C ARG A 2 -6.55 2.83 -15.89
N ASP A 3 -5.69 2.00 -16.45
CA ASP A 3 -6.00 0.63 -16.83
C ASP A 3 -6.10 -0.25 -15.57
N PRO A 4 -7.27 -0.84 -15.27
CA PRO A 4 -7.46 -1.72 -14.13
C PRO A 4 -6.57 -2.97 -14.15
N HIS A 5 -6.18 -3.48 -15.33
CA HIS A 5 -5.33 -4.67 -15.41
C HIS A 5 -3.97 -4.47 -14.73
N ARG A 6 -3.43 -3.25 -14.78
CA ARG A 6 -2.17 -2.89 -14.12
C ARG A 6 -2.23 -3.04 -12.60
N ILE A 7 -3.41 -3.00 -11.98
CA ILE A 7 -3.57 -3.21 -10.55
C ILE A 7 -3.16 -4.64 -10.19
N HIS A 8 -3.65 -5.63 -10.95
CA HIS A 8 -3.35 -7.04 -10.69
C HIS A 8 -1.85 -7.35 -10.88
N GLU A 9 -1.23 -6.79 -11.92
CA GLU A 9 0.21 -6.96 -12.17
C GLU A 9 1.06 -6.42 -11.02
N VAL A 10 0.74 -5.21 -10.53
CA VAL A 10 1.45 -4.59 -9.40
C VAL A 10 1.25 -5.41 -8.12
N LEU A 11 0.03 -5.86 -7.83
CA LEU A 11 -0.24 -6.68 -6.65
C LEU A 11 0.48 -8.03 -6.69
N ALA A 12 0.53 -8.69 -7.86
CA ALA A 12 1.24 -9.96 -8.02
C ALA A 12 2.76 -9.81 -7.83
N ALA A 13 3.35 -8.74 -8.39
CA ALA A 13 4.76 -8.44 -8.19
C ALA A 13 5.06 -8.11 -6.73
N LEU A 14 4.22 -7.29 -6.10
CA LEU A 14 4.34 -6.91 -4.69
C LEU A 14 4.34 -8.14 -3.78
N LYS A 15 3.32 -9.00 -3.92
CA LYS A 15 3.18 -10.23 -3.14
C LYS A 15 4.42 -11.11 -3.26
N ARG A 16 4.85 -11.38 -4.50
CA ARG A 16 6.01 -12.25 -4.76
C ARG A 16 7.30 -11.72 -4.12
N ILE A 17 7.57 -10.41 -4.22
CA ILE A 17 8.78 -9.82 -3.65
C ILE A 17 8.70 -9.80 -2.13
N TRP A 18 7.54 -9.47 -1.57
CA TRP A 18 7.38 -9.40 -0.12
C TRP A 18 7.49 -10.79 0.54
N GLU A 19 6.99 -11.84 -0.12
CA GLU A 19 7.18 -13.23 0.32
C GLU A 19 8.64 -13.69 0.27
N LEU A 20 9.47 -13.08 -0.58
CA LEU A 20 10.92 -13.34 -0.64
C LEU A 20 11.71 -12.56 0.43
N GLU A 21 11.19 -11.42 0.88
CA GLU A 21 11.84 -10.49 1.80
C GLU A 21 10.91 -10.15 2.99
N PRO A 22 10.57 -11.14 3.84
CA PRO A 22 9.54 -10.96 4.88
C PRO A 22 9.95 -10.01 6.01
N ASP A 23 11.24 -9.71 6.15
CA ASP A 23 11.75 -8.77 7.15
C ASP A 23 11.46 -7.31 6.79
N LEU A 24 11.19 -7.02 5.51
CA LEU A 24 10.78 -5.69 5.07
C LEU A 24 9.30 -5.49 5.38
N ARG A 25 8.96 -4.37 5.99
CA ARG A 25 7.57 -3.89 6.01
C ARG A 25 7.17 -3.37 4.64
N LEU A 26 5.87 -3.36 4.33
CA LEU A 26 5.37 -2.96 3.01
C LEU A 26 5.80 -1.53 2.64
N GLY A 27 5.79 -0.61 3.60
CA GLY A 27 6.25 0.76 3.40
C GLY A 27 7.71 0.86 2.94
N GLN A 28 8.59 0.03 3.52
CA GLN A 28 10.01 -0.02 3.13
C GLN A 28 10.17 -0.58 1.73
N LEU A 29 9.45 -1.67 1.40
CA LEU A 29 9.50 -2.28 0.08
C LEU A 29 9.08 -1.29 -1.01
N VAL A 30 7.97 -0.56 -0.79
CA VAL A 30 7.48 0.45 -1.74
C VAL A 30 8.49 1.58 -1.93
N VAL A 31 9.04 2.15 -0.85
CA VAL A 31 10.01 3.25 -0.94
C VAL A 31 11.30 2.77 -1.63
N ASN A 32 11.80 1.58 -1.29
CA ASN A 32 12.99 0.99 -1.91
C ASN A 32 12.79 0.75 -3.41
N ALA A 33 11.61 0.27 -3.82
CA ALA A 33 11.29 0.04 -5.23
C ALA A 33 11.06 1.35 -6.00
N ALA A 34 10.41 2.34 -5.37
CA ALA A 34 10.09 3.62 -5.98
C ALA A 34 11.31 4.54 -6.14
N ARG A 35 12.34 4.38 -5.29
CA ARG A 35 13.56 5.20 -5.27
C ARG A 35 13.24 6.69 -5.42
N PRO A 36 12.44 7.26 -4.49
CA PRO A 36 12.00 8.64 -4.62
C PRO A 36 13.22 9.57 -4.63
N ALA A 37 13.12 10.67 -5.36
CA ALA A 37 14.17 11.68 -5.41
C ALA A 37 14.41 12.33 -4.03
N GLU A 38 13.35 12.44 -3.23
CA GLU A 38 13.38 12.97 -1.86
C GLU A 38 13.06 11.87 -0.84
N PRO A 39 13.65 11.89 0.36
CA PRO A 39 13.32 10.94 1.42
C PRO A 39 11.83 10.97 1.80
N CYS A 40 11.28 9.78 2.09
CA CYS A 40 9.89 9.61 2.52
C CYS A 40 9.82 8.83 3.85
N PRO A 41 10.35 9.39 4.96
CA PRO A 41 10.51 8.67 6.22
C PRO A 41 9.17 8.21 6.81
N GLU A 42 8.09 8.96 6.64
CA GLU A 42 6.76 8.62 7.16
C GLU A 42 6.21 7.34 6.54
N ILE A 43 6.52 7.08 5.26
CA ILE A 43 6.12 5.84 4.57
C ILE A 43 7.13 4.73 4.83
N PHE A 44 8.43 5.05 4.83
CA PHE A 44 9.49 4.07 5.05
C PHE A 44 9.41 3.44 6.46
N HIS A 45 9.08 4.23 7.48
CA HIS A 45 8.97 3.76 8.86
C HIS A 45 7.57 3.26 9.23
N LEU A 46 6.59 3.31 8.32
CA LEU A 46 5.24 2.86 8.60
C LEU A 46 5.21 1.37 8.97
N GLU A 47 4.47 1.03 10.02
CA GLU A 47 4.22 -0.34 10.44
C GLU A 47 3.03 -0.96 9.69
N ASP A 48 3.09 -2.27 9.43
CA ASP A 48 2.08 -2.94 8.58
C ASP A 48 0.69 -2.97 9.24
N ASP A 49 0.61 -3.04 10.57
CA ASP A 49 -0.64 -2.94 11.32
C ASP A 49 -1.28 -1.54 11.15
N LYS A 50 -0.46 -0.48 11.19
CA LYS A 50 -0.91 0.90 10.97
C LYS A 50 -1.33 1.15 9.54
N LEU A 51 -0.61 0.56 8.58
CA LEU A 51 -0.99 0.60 7.18
C LEU A 51 -2.34 -0.10 6.96
N LEU A 52 -2.50 -1.32 7.50
CA LEU A 52 -3.77 -2.06 7.41
C LEU A 52 -4.92 -1.28 8.04
N GLU A 53 -4.73 -0.72 9.23
CA GLU A 53 -5.73 0.12 9.90
C GLU A 53 -6.12 1.32 9.02
N GLY A 54 -5.12 1.99 8.41
CA GLY A 54 -5.34 3.09 7.48
C GLY A 54 -6.13 2.71 6.24
N LEU A 55 -5.84 1.55 5.65
CA LEU A 55 -6.55 1.02 4.48
C LEU A 55 -8.01 0.70 4.81
N LEU A 56 -8.27 0.04 5.93
CA LEU A 56 -9.63 -0.27 6.38
C LEU A 56 -10.44 1.00 6.70
N ARG A 57 -9.82 2.00 7.34
CA ARG A 57 -10.46 3.31 7.53
C ARG A 57 -10.78 4.00 6.20
N TYR A 58 -9.86 3.92 5.23
CA TYR A 58 -10.07 4.51 3.90
C TYR A 58 -11.23 3.83 3.15
N GLU A 59 -11.26 2.49 3.16
CA GLU A 59 -12.36 1.69 2.61
C GLU A 59 -13.70 2.09 3.25
N HIS A 60 -13.75 2.12 4.59
CA HIS A 60 -14.95 2.51 5.31
C HIS A 60 -15.42 3.93 4.95
N ALA A 61 -14.50 4.90 4.88
CA ALA A 61 -14.86 6.28 4.51
C ALA A 61 -15.39 6.40 3.06
N ARG A 62 -14.94 5.52 2.16
CA ARG A 62 -15.35 5.51 0.75
C ARG A 62 -16.65 4.75 0.50
N HIS A 63 -16.97 3.76 1.33
CA HIS A 63 -18.18 2.93 1.21
C HIS A 63 -19.29 3.25 2.21
N GLY A 64 -18.98 3.88 3.35
CA GLY A 64 -19.94 4.31 4.38
C GLY A 64 -20.65 5.63 4.10
N ALA A 65 -20.10 6.48 3.23
CA ALA A 65 -20.75 7.73 2.79
C ALA A 65 -21.92 7.51 1.80
N GLY A 66 -22.20 6.27 1.40
CA GLY A 66 -23.29 5.92 0.48
C GLY A 66 -24.60 5.46 1.14
N ASN A 67 -24.64 5.28 2.47
CA ASN A 67 -25.80 4.74 3.21
C ASN A 67 -26.30 5.66 4.34
N ALA A 68 -26.20 6.97 4.15
CA ALA A 68 -26.98 7.93 4.93
C ALA A 68 -28.05 8.54 4.02
N SER A 69 -29.23 7.92 4.00
CA SER A 69 -30.49 8.48 3.49
C SER A 69 -31.57 8.20 4.52
#